data_AF-A0A8T7H8A4-F1
#
_entry.id   AF-A0A8T7H8A4-F1
#
_cell.length_a   1.000
_cell.length_b   1.000
_cell.length_c   1.000
_cell.angle_alpha   90.00
_cell.angle_beta   90.00
_cell.angle_gamma   90.00
#
_symmetry.space_group_name_H-M   'P 1'
#
loop_
_entity.id
_entity.type
_entity.pdbx_description
1 polymer ?
#
loop_
_entity_poly.entity_id
_entity_poly.type
_entity_poly.pdbx_seq_one_letter_code
_entity_poly.pdbx_strand_id
1 'polypeptide(L)'
;FWAWVAGWGFVVGKLASCSAVALTFGYYLSPDCARYLAAGAVIAFVALNYFGIEKTAGATKIIVAVVLLADLRAAIGFSSFTVLLYYAVTNISAYTLTGQERLYGRNLAVPGLLGCLALAFTLPVASVGIGSAVMLAGIPVYLLQRRRFP
;
A
#
# COMPACT_ATOMS: atom_id res chain seq x y z
N PHE A 1 22.82 9.41 4.41
CA PHE A 1 22.53 9.24 2.98
C PHE A 1 21.41 8.22 2.73
N TRP A 2 21.59 6.93 3.03
CA TRP A 2 20.58 5.89 2.79
C TRP A 2 19.21 6.13 3.47
N ALA A 3 19.19 6.63 4.70
CA ALA A 3 17.94 6.99 5.39
C ALA A 3 17.20 8.17 4.71
N TRP A 4 17.93 9.12 4.13
CA TRP A 4 17.36 10.25 3.39
C TRP A 4 16.74 9.78 2.06
N VAL A 5 17.46 8.92 1.33
CA VAL A 5 16.93 8.28 0.11
C VAL A 5 15.70 7.41 0.41
N ALA A 6 15.73 6.64 1.51
CA ALA A 6 14.59 5.83 1.95
C ALA A 6 13.37 6.69 2.31
N GLY A 7 13.57 7.82 3.01
CA GLY A 7 12.52 8.78 3.33
C GLY A 7 11.87 9.37 2.08
N TRP A 8 12.67 9.84 1.13
CA TRP A 8 12.16 10.35 -0.15
C TRP A 8 11.44 9.29 -0.97
N GLY A 9 11.98 8.06 -1.02
CA GLY A 9 11.32 6.93 -1.67
C GLY A 9 9.95 6.62 -1.07
N PHE A 10 9.83 6.66 0.26
CA PHE A 10 8.55 6.46 0.95
C PHE A 10 7.52 7.54 0.60
N VAL A 11 7.93 8.81 0.61
CA VAL A 11 7.06 9.95 0.25
C VAL A 11 6.58 9.81 -1.19
N VAL A 12 7.49 9.58 -2.15
CA VAL A 12 7.16 9.40 -3.56
C VAL A 12 6.23 8.21 -3.76
N GLY A 13 6.46 7.09 -3.08
CA GLY A 13 5.62 5.90 -3.16
C GLY A 13 4.19 6.13 -2.67
N LYS A 14 4.02 6.82 -1.53
CA LYS A 14 2.70 7.20 -1.02
C LYS A 14 1.97 8.13 -1.98
N LEU A 15 2.66 9.11 -2.54
CA LEU A 15 2.09 10.04 -3.52
C LEU A 15 1.66 9.34 -4.82
N ALA A 16 2.49 8.43 -5.34
CA ALA A 16 2.16 7.63 -6.52
C ALA A 16 0.92 6.75 -6.30
N SER A 17 0.85 6.09 -5.14
CA SER A 17 -0.31 5.25 -4.78
C SER A 17 -1.59 6.08 -4.63
N CYS A 18 -1.54 7.23 -3.94
CA CYS A 18 -2.69 8.14 -3.83
C CYS A 18 -3.16 8.62 -5.21
N SER A 19 -2.21 8.93 -6.11
CA SER A 19 -2.52 9.38 -7.47
C SER A 19 -3.22 8.29 -8.28
N ALA A 20 -2.75 7.04 -8.18
CA ALA A 20 -3.37 5.91 -8.84
C ALA A 20 -4.81 5.68 -8.34
N VAL A 21 -5.03 5.67 -7.03
CA VAL A 21 -6.38 5.50 -6.46
C VAL A 21 -7.31 6.65 -6.84
N ALA A 22 -6.83 7.89 -6.77
CA ALA A 22 -7.61 9.07 -7.14
C ALA A 22 -7.99 9.07 -8.62
N LEU A 23 -7.08 8.65 -9.51
CA LEU A 23 -7.36 8.52 -10.94
C LEU A 23 -8.38 7.42 -11.20
N THR A 24 -8.26 6.26 -10.56
CA THR A 24 -9.27 5.20 -10.66
C THR A 24 -10.64 5.70 -10.23
N PHE A 25 -10.74 6.45 -9.13
CA PHE A 25 -11.98 7.09 -8.69
C PHE A 25 -12.52 8.08 -9.73
N GLY A 26 -11.66 8.95 -10.28
CA GLY A 26 -12.04 9.89 -11.33
C GLY A 26 -12.60 9.20 -12.58
N TYR A 27 -11.96 8.10 -13.02
CA TYR A 27 -12.44 7.28 -14.13
C TYR A 27 -13.78 6.60 -13.85
N TYR A 28 -14.08 6.23 -12.60
CA TYR A 28 -15.38 5.67 -12.23
C TYR A 28 -16.53 6.71 -12.30
N LEU A 29 -16.27 8.00 -12.06
CA LEU A 29 -17.32 9.03 -12.08
C LEU A 29 -17.59 9.57 -13.49
N SER A 30 -16.52 9.97 -14.21
CA SER A 30 -16.65 10.43 -15.59
C SER A 30 -15.31 10.31 -16.33
N PRO A 31 -15.24 9.65 -17.48
CA PRO A 31 -14.01 9.52 -18.24
C PRO A 31 -13.48 10.87 -18.78
N ASP A 32 -14.36 11.79 -19.21
CA ASP A 32 -13.94 13.09 -19.79
C ASP A 32 -13.32 14.06 -18.76
N CYS A 33 -13.78 14.02 -17.50
CA CYS A 33 -13.28 14.89 -16.43
C CYS A 33 -12.45 14.16 -15.35
N ALA A 34 -11.99 12.93 -15.63
CA ALA A 34 -11.34 12.05 -14.64
C ALA A 34 -10.19 12.73 -13.89
N ARG A 35 -9.35 13.49 -14.59
CA ARG A 35 -8.16 14.14 -14.01
C ARG A 35 -8.53 15.29 -13.06
N TYR A 36 -9.57 16.05 -13.38
CA TYR A 36 -10.08 17.14 -12.53
C TYR A 36 -10.80 16.60 -11.30
N LEU A 37 -11.60 15.55 -11.46
CA LEU A 37 -12.27 14.88 -10.35
C LEU A 37 -11.28 14.21 -9.39
N ALA A 38 -10.24 13.55 -9.93
CA ALA A 38 -9.16 12.97 -9.14
C ALA A 38 -8.41 14.05 -8.33
N ALA A 39 -8.04 15.16 -8.97
CA ALA A 39 -7.40 16.28 -8.30
C ALA A 39 -8.30 16.89 -7.21
N GLY A 40 -9.59 17.10 -7.51
CA GLY A 40 -10.57 17.59 -6.55
C GLY A 40 -10.72 16.67 -5.33
N ALA A 41 -10.78 15.35 -5.55
CA ALA A 41 -10.85 14.36 -4.48
C ALA A 41 -9.60 14.39 -3.59
N VAL A 42 -8.40 14.49 -4.17
CA VAL A 42 -7.15 14.61 -3.41
C VAL A 42 -7.13 15.89 -2.60
N ILE A 43 -7.48 17.03 -3.20
CA ILE A 43 -7.50 18.33 -2.51
C ILE A 43 -8.51 18.31 -1.36
N ALA A 44 -9.72 17.79 -1.60
CA ALA A 44 -10.74 17.66 -0.56
C ALA A 44 -10.27 16.74 0.58
N PHE A 45 -9.68 15.59 0.26
CA PHE A 45 -9.15 14.67 1.26
C PHE A 45 -8.01 15.28 2.06
N VAL A 46 -7.08 16.01 1.42
CA VAL A 46 -6.01 16.74 2.09
C VAL A 46 -6.59 17.81 3.01
N ALA A 47 -7.56 18.60 2.55
CA ALA A 47 -8.21 19.63 3.35
C ALA A 47 -8.89 19.01 4.59
N LEU A 48 -9.66 17.93 4.41
CA LEU A 48 -10.30 17.21 5.51
C LEU A 48 -9.28 16.67 6.53
N ASN A 49 -8.15 16.12 6.06
CA ASN A 49 -7.08 15.65 6.95
C ASN A 49 -6.37 16.82 7.66
N TYR A 50 -6.23 17.97 7.00
CA TYR A 50 -5.63 19.16 7.57
C TYR A 50 -6.50 19.74 8.69
N PHE A 51 -7.82 19.80 8.49
CA PHE A 51 -8.77 20.22 9.53
C PHE A 51 -8.97 19.17 10.64
N GLY A 52 -8.80 17.89 10.33
CA GLY A 52 -8.93 16.78 11.29
C GLY A 52 -7.65 16.44 12.09
N ILE A 53 -6.55 17.17 11.86
CA ILE A 53 -5.21 16.74 12.27
C ILE A 53 -5.03 16.64 13.78
N GLU A 54 -5.81 17.40 14.57
CA GLU A 54 -5.72 17.35 16.03
C GLU A 54 -6.10 15.96 16.58
N LYS A 55 -7.06 15.27 15.94
CA LYS A 55 -7.49 13.92 16.35
C LYS A 55 -6.48 12.85 15.92
N THR A 56 -5.86 13.01 14.75
CA THR A 56 -4.87 12.04 14.24
C THR A 56 -3.51 12.21 14.91
N ALA A 57 -3.13 13.44 15.28
CA ALA A 57 -1.89 13.70 16.02
C ALA A 57 -1.83 12.97 17.36
N GLY A 58 -2.97 12.86 18.07
CA GLY A 58 -3.08 12.06 19.29
C GLY A 58 -2.81 10.57 19.04
N ALA A 59 -3.44 10.00 18.00
CA ALA A 59 -3.21 8.61 17.61
C ALA A 59 -1.75 8.37 17.20
N THR A 60 -1.13 9.28 16.44
CA THR A 60 0.28 9.17 16.05
C THR A 60 1.20 9.18 17.27
N LYS A 61 0.96 10.04 18.28
CA LYS A 61 1.75 10.05 19.52
C LYS A 61 1.64 8.73 20.28
N ILE A 62 0.44 8.16 20.39
CA ILE A 62 0.22 6.86 21.04
C ILE A 62 0.96 5.76 20.28
N ILE A 63 0.84 5.73 18.94
CA ILE A 63 1.54 4.75 18.10
C ILE A 63 3.06 4.88 18.27
N VAL A 64 3.61 6.10 18.26
CA VAL A 64 5.05 6.32 18.46
C VAL A 64 5.49 5.88 19.85
N ALA A 65 4.72 6.18 20.90
CA ALA A 65 5.00 5.72 22.26
C ALA A 65 4.96 4.19 22.37
N VAL A 66 3.96 3.54 21.76
CA VAL A 66 3.88 2.08 21.70
C VAL A 66 5.05 1.50 20.93
N VAL A 67 5.48 2.08 19.81
CA VAL A 67 6.64 1.62 19.04
C VAL A 67 7.94 1.79 19.81
N LEU A 68 8.09 2.86 20.60
CA LEU A 68 9.25 3.05 21.48
C LEU A 68 9.31 2.02 22.61
N LEU A 69 8.15 1.56 23.08
CA LEU A 69 8.03 0.51 24.10
C LEU A 69 8.05 -0.91 23.51
N ALA A 70 7.70 -1.05 22.23
CA ALA A 70 7.68 -2.30 21.49
C ALA A 70 9.01 -2.55 20.77
N ASP A 71 9.19 -3.78 20.30
CA ASP A 71 10.41 -4.18 19.64
C ASP A 71 10.49 -3.57 18.22
N LEU A 72 11.30 -2.52 18.05
CA LEU A 72 11.47 -1.81 16.76
C LEU A 72 11.81 -2.79 15.63
N ARG A 73 12.59 -3.84 15.89
CA ARG A 73 12.96 -4.83 14.86
C ARG A 73 11.74 -5.60 14.36
N ALA A 74 10.86 -6.01 15.26
CA ALA A 74 9.63 -6.71 14.89
C ALA A 74 8.67 -5.80 14.12
N ALA A 75 8.57 -4.52 14.50
CA ALA A 75 7.75 -3.52 13.81
C ALA A 75 8.27 -3.21 12.40
N ILE A 76 9.58 -3.02 12.24
CA ILE A 76 10.23 -2.81 10.93
C ILE A 76 10.08 -4.05 10.04
N GLY A 77 10.25 -5.24 10.62
CA GLY A 77 10.03 -6.51 9.92
C GLY A 77 8.58 -6.66 9.45
N PHE A 78 7.61 -6.36 10.31
CA PHE A 78 6.18 -6.44 9.96
C PHE A 78 5.84 -5.48 8.81
N SER A 79 6.27 -4.21 8.91
CA SER A 79 6.04 -3.22 7.85
C SER A 79 6.68 -3.63 6.53
N SER A 80 7.92 -4.13 6.57
CA SER A 80 8.65 -4.58 5.38
C SER A 80 7.96 -5.78 4.72
N PHE A 81 7.47 -6.73 5.51
CA PHE A 81 6.73 -7.89 5.00
C PHE A 81 5.45 -7.48 4.26
N THR A 82 4.64 -6.58 4.85
CA THR A 82 3.42 -6.08 4.19
C THR A 82 3.73 -5.39 2.86
N VAL A 83 4.82 -4.61 2.81
CA VAL A 83 5.27 -3.94 1.58
C VAL A 83 5.73 -4.95 0.52
N LEU A 84 6.52 -5.96 0.89
CA LEU A 84 6.94 -7.03 -0.02
C LEU A 84 5.74 -7.80 -0.56
N LEU A 85 4.73 -8.06 0.27
CA LEU A 85 3.51 -8.76 -0.13
C LEU A 85 2.67 -7.91 -1.10
N TYR A 86 2.56 -6.59 -0.85
CA TYR A 86 1.95 -5.66 -1.81
C TYR A 86 2.67 -5.67 -3.17
N TYR A 87 4.01 -5.64 -3.17
CA TYR A 87 4.77 -5.72 -4.42
C TYR A 87 4.66 -7.09 -5.10
N ALA A 88 4.58 -8.18 -4.34
CA ALA A 88 4.33 -9.51 -4.89
C ALA A 88 2.98 -9.56 -5.61
N VAL A 89 1.90 -9.06 -4.99
CA VAL A 89 0.58 -8.95 -5.60
C VAL A 89 0.63 -8.08 -6.86
N THR A 90 1.32 -6.94 -6.81
CA THR A 90 1.46 -6.04 -7.98
C THR A 90 2.17 -6.73 -9.15
N ASN A 91 3.23 -7.50 -8.89
CA ASN A 91 3.93 -8.26 -9.92
C ASN A 91 3.06 -9.42 -10.48
N ILE A 92 2.26 -10.06 -9.63
CA ILE A 92 1.28 -11.08 -10.06
C ILE A 92 0.21 -10.45 -10.95
N SER A 93 -0.36 -9.30 -10.56
CA SER A 93 -1.33 -8.56 -11.37
C SER A 93 -0.74 -8.16 -12.73
N ALA A 94 0.48 -7.62 -12.74
CA ALA A 94 1.21 -7.30 -13.97
C ALA A 94 1.44 -8.54 -14.86
N TYR A 95 1.64 -9.72 -14.27
CA TYR A 95 1.77 -10.98 -15.01
C TYR A 95 0.44 -11.43 -15.64
N THR A 96 -0.70 -11.09 -15.06
CA THR A 96 -2.03 -11.45 -15.58
C THR A 96 -2.56 -10.54 -16.69
N LEU A 97 -1.92 -9.39 -16.95
CA LEU A 97 -2.35 -8.45 -18.01
C LEU A 97 -2.25 -9.06 -19.42
N THR A 98 -3.29 -8.83 -20.23
CA THR A 98 -3.36 -9.18 -21.65
C THR A 98 -2.47 -8.27 -22.50
N GLY A 99 -1.93 -8.80 -23.61
CA GLY A 99 -0.85 -8.17 -24.38
C GLY A 99 -1.11 -6.75 -24.92
N GLN A 100 -2.38 -6.34 -25.04
CA GLN A 100 -2.77 -5.01 -25.54
C GLN A 100 -2.56 -3.88 -24.52
N GLU A 101 -2.60 -4.17 -23.21
CA GLU A 101 -2.46 -3.17 -22.13
C GLU A 101 -1.05 -3.18 -21.52
N ARG A 102 -0.13 -3.97 -22.08
CA ARG A 102 1.12 -4.36 -21.43
C ARG A 102 2.30 -3.49 -21.87
N LEU A 103 2.64 -2.47 -21.07
CA LEU A 103 3.78 -1.56 -21.30
C LEU A 103 5.18 -2.23 -21.19
N TYR A 104 5.32 -3.25 -20.34
CA TYR A 104 6.60 -3.98 -20.10
C TYR A 104 6.43 -5.50 -20.26
N GLY A 105 7.50 -6.22 -20.62
CA GLY A 105 7.46 -7.67 -20.84
C GLY A 105 7.21 -8.50 -19.57
N ARG A 106 6.52 -9.66 -19.67
CA ARG A 106 6.28 -10.61 -18.57
C ARG A 106 7.56 -11.03 -17.85
N ASN A 107 8.67 -11.06 -18.59
CA ASN A 107 9.98 -11.44 -18.09
C ASN A 107 10.51 -10.46 -17.03
N LEU A 108 9.99 -9.23 -16.94
CA LEU A 108 10.35 -8.28 -15.87
C LEU A 108 9.56 -8.49 -14.57
N ALA A 109 8.33 -9.02 -14.64
CA ALA A 109 7.50 -9.26 -13.46
C ALA A 109 7.96 -10.49 -12.64
N VAL A 110 8.49 -11.52 -13.32
CA VAL A 110 9.00 -12.75 -12.68
C VAL A 110 10.16 -12.49 -11.71
N PRO A 111 11.25 -11.78 -12.08
CA PRO A 111 12.34 -11.49 -11.15
C PRO A 111 11.89 -10.60 -9.98
N GLY A 112 10.95 -9.67 -10.22
CA GLY A 112 10.36 -8.85 -9.15
C GLY A 112 9.59 -9.69 -8.12
N LEU A 113 8.78 -10.64 -8.59
CA LEU A 113 8.05 -11.58 -7.72
C LEU A 113 9.00 -12.48 -6.93
N LEU A 114 10.00 -13.07 -7.59
CA LEU A 114 11.00 -13.92 -6.94
C LEU A 114 11.79 -13.16 -5.88
N GLY A 115 12.20 -11.92 -6.19
CA GLY A 115 12.88 -11.04 -5.23
C GLY A 115 12.02 -10.72 -4.00
N CYS A 116 10.73 -10.43 -4.20
CA CYS A 116 9.81 -10.18 -3.09
C CYS A 116 9.66 -11.40 -2.18
N LEU A 117 9.49 -12.60 -2.76
CA LEU A 117 9.37 -13.85 -2.02
C LEU A 117 10.67 -14.18 -1.28
N ALA A 118 11.81 -14.11 -1.97
CA ALA A 118 13.13 -14.39 -1.38
C ALA A 118 13.40 -13.47 -0.17
N LEU A 119 13.19 -12.17 -0.31
CA LEU A 119 13.34 -11.22 0.80
C LEU A 119 12.35 -11.52 1.91
N ALA A 120 11.08 -11.83 1.62
CA ALA A 120 10.08 -12.17 2.63
C ALA A 120 10.49 -13.38 3.48
N PHE A 121 11.15 -14.39 2.91
CA PHE A 121 11.66 -15.55 3.66
C PHE A 121 12.87 -15.23 4.55
N THR A 122 13.61 -14.15 4.28
CA THR A 122 14.72 -13.71 5.14
C THR A 122 14.27 -12.92 6.36
N LEU A 123 13.00 -12.53 6.45
CA LEU A 123 12.46 -11.75 7.56
C LEU A 123 12.17 -12.60 8.80
N PRO A 124 12.12 -11.98 10.01
CA PRO A 124 11.78 -12.68 11.24
C PRO A 124 10.41 -13.39 11.14
N VAL A 125 10.38 -14.67 11.53
CA VAL A 125 9.15 -15.51 11.51
C VAL A 125 7.97 -14.88 12.26
N ALA A 126 8.24 -14.12 13.32
CA ALA A 126 7.19 -13.39 14.05
C ALA A 126 6.52 -12.32 13.15
N SER A 127 7.30 -11.54 12.40
CA SER A 127 6.80 -10.52 11.49
C SER A 127 6.02 -11.13 10.32
N VAL A 128 6.51 -12.25 9.78
CA VAL A 128 5.83 -13.00 8.71
C VAL A 128 4.52 -13.60 9.20
N GLY A 129 4.52 -14.20 10.40
CA GLY A 129 3.32 -14.80 11.00
C GLY A 129 2.24 -13.77 11.30
N ILE A 130 2.59 -12.68 12.00
CA ILE A 130 1.65 -11.59 12.32
C ILE A 130 1.17 -10.92 11.03
N GLY A 131 2.08 -10.65 10.08
CA GLY A 131 1.75 -10.07 8.78
C GLY A 131 0.75 -10.90 7.98
N SER A 132 1.01 -12.21 7.89
CA SER A 132 0.12 -13.15 7.19
C SER A 132 -1.23 -13.26 7.88
N ALA A 133 -1.27 -13.32 9.21
CA ALA A 133 -2.51 -13.39 9.97
C ALA A 133 -3.40 -12.15 9.78
N VAL A 134 -2.80 -10.96 9.81
CA VAL A 134 -3.53 -9.69 9.56
C VAL A 134 -4.09 -9.66 8.13
N MET A 135 -3.32 -10.09 7.13
CA MET A 135 -3.77 -10.13 5.74
C MET A 135 -4.92 -11.13 5.54
N LEU A 136 -4.81 -12.32 6.16
CA LEU A 136 -5.85 -13.34 6.15
C LEU A 136 -7.12 -12.88 6.86
N ALA A 137 -7.00 -12.08 7.92
CA ALA A 137 -8.15 -11.47 8.60
C ALA A 137 -8.88 -10.42 7.72
N GLY A 138 -8.20 -9.83 6.72
CA GLY A 138 -8.83 -8.97 5.72
C GLY A 138 -9.74 -9.73 4.74
N ILE A 139 -9.47 -11.02 4.49
CA ILE A 139 -10.27 -11.87 3.59
C ILE A 139 -11.73 -12.01 4.04
N PRO A 140 -12.07 -12.34 5.30
CA PRO A 140 -13.45 -12.42 5.74
C PRO A 140 -14.16 -11.06 5.65
N VAL A 141 -13.47 -9.94 5.92
CA VAL A 141 -14.04 -8.59 5.72
C VAL A 141 -14.37 -8.34 4.26
N TYR A 142 -13.46 -8.68 3.33
CA TYR A 142 -13.70 -8.59 1.89
C TYR A 142 -14.86 -9.48 1.44
N LEU A 143 -14.91 -10.73 1.90
CA LEU A 143 -15.99 -11.66 1.56
C LEU A 143 -17.35 -11.20 2.11
N LEU A 144 -17.37 -10.61 3.31
CA LEU A 144 -18.58 -10.02 3.90
C LEU A 144 -19.03 -8.78 3.13
N GLN A 145 -18.11 -7.90 2.72
CA GLN A 145 -18.43 -6.72 1.90
C GLN A 145 -18.92 -7.10 0.51
N ARG A 146 -18.30 -8.09 -0.14
CA ARG A 146 -18.72 -8.59 -1.46
C ARG A 146 -20.12 -9.19 -1.44
N ARG A 147 -20.55 -9.78 -0.32
CA ARG A 147 -21.93 -10.25 -0.15
C ARG A 147 -22.94 -9.12 0.10
N ARG A 148 -22.47 -7.96 0.57
CA ARG A 148 -23.33 -6.82 0.94
C ARG A 148 -23.57 -5.86 -0.23
N PHE A 149 -22.69 -5.86 -1.23
CA PHE A 149 -22.79 -5.10 -2.48
C PHE A 149 -22.60 -6.06 -3.68
N PRO A 150 -23.64 -6.79 -4.10
CA PRO A 150 -23.62 -7.62 -5.31
C PRO A 150 -23.67 -6.80 -6.61
#